data_AF-A0A0V1GCR2-F1
#
_entry.id   AF-A0A0V1GCR2-F1
#
_cell.length_a   1.000
_cell.length_b   1.000
_cell.length_c   1.000
_cell.angle_alpha   90.00
_cell.angle_beta   90.00
_cell.angle_gamma   90.00
#
_symmetry.space_group_name_H-M   'P 1'
#
loop_
_entity.id
_entity.type
_entity.pdbx_description
1 polymer ?
#
loop_
_entity_poly.entity_id
_entity_poly.type
_entity_poly.pdbx_seq_one_letter_code
_entity_poly.pdbx_strand_id
1 'polypeptide(L)'
;MNVVAGYSLKDVFNADETGLYFKQLSQKSLTMPGEACKGDSFSKERLTILFAANAAGKKLVPLVIGKAAYPRAFRHARVDMCKLPVTWKYNNSAWMTAEIFVEWLK
;
A
#
# COMPACT_ATOMS: atom_id res chain seq x y z
N MET A 1 -5.77 29.28 -8.42
CA MET A 1 -4.98 28.79 -9.57
C MET A 1 -5.43 27.39 -9.91
N ASN A 2 -5.86 27.13 -11.14
CA ASN A 2 -6.17 25.78 -11.59
C ASN A 2 -4.88 25.16 -12.17
N VAL A 3 -4.20 24.34 -11.37
CA VAL A 3 -2.88 23.76 -11.70
C VAL A 3 -2.96 22.82 -12.91
N VAL A 4 -4.16 22.34 -13.24
CA VAL A 4 -4.40 21.41 -14.36
C VAL A 4 -5.02 22.08 -15.58
N ALA A 5 -5.14 23.42 -15.58
CA ALA A 5 -5.67 24.15 -16.73
C ALA A 5 -4.80 23.96 -17.99
N GLY A 6 -5.43 23.65 -19.12
CA GLY A 6 -4.74 23.41 -20.40
C GLY A 6 -4.26 21.97 -20.61
N TYR A 7 -4.34 21.10 -19.60
CA TYR A 7 -4.03 19.68 -19.75
C TYR A 7 -5.27 18.89 -20.19
N SER A 8 -5.05 17.86 -21.00
CA SER A 8 -6.09 16.86 -21.32
C SER A 8 -6.44 16.03 -20.09
N LEU A 9 -7.68 15.57 -19.97
CA LEU A 9 -8.10 14.65 -18.89
C LEU A 9 -7.28 13.36 -18.84
N LYS A 10 -6.65 12.98 -19.96
CA LYS A 10 -5.77 11.81 -20.04
C LYS A 10 -4.40 12.05 -19.37
N ASP A 11 -4.01 13.31 -19.20
CA ASP A 11 -2.71 13.72 -18.67
C ASP A 11 -2.80 14.26 -17.24
N VAL A 12 -4.03 14.39 -16.71
CA VAL A 12 -4.28 14.79 -15.32
C VAL A 12 -4.42 13.55 -14.45
N PHE A 13 -3.37 13.23 -13.70
CA PHE A 13 -3.36 12.13 -12.72
C PHE A 13 -3.55 12.66 -11.30
N ASN A 14 -4.30 11.91 -10.50
CA ASN A 14 -4.25 11.97 -9.06
C ASN A 14 -3.54 10.72 -8.53
N ALA A 15 -2.74 10.88 -7.49
CA ALA A 15 -2.09 9.77 -6.80
C ALA A 15 -2.31 9.90 -5.29
N ASP A 16 -2.59 8.80 -4.63
CA ASP A 16 -2.86 8.78 -3.19
C ASP A 16 -2.32 7.51 -2.52
N GLU A 17 -1.87 7.66 -1.28
CA GLU A 17 -1.25 6.59 -0.48
C GLU A 17 -2.25 5.99 0.51
N THR A 18 -2.28 4.65 0.60
CA THR A 18 -3.06 3.94 1.61
C THR A 18 -2.24 2.88 2.33
N GLY A 19 -2.58 2.62 3.60
CA GLY A 19 -1.97 1.57 4.42
C GLY A 19 -2.87 0.34 4.50
N LEU A 20 -2.37 -0.82 4.06
CA LEU A 20 -3.03 -2.11 4.18
C LEU A 20 -2.49 -2.89 5.37
N TYR A 21 -3.30 -3.02 6.42
CA TYR A 21 -2.95 -3.76 7.65
C TYR A 21 -3.44 -5.21 7.60
N PHE A 22 -2.65 -6.07 6.96
CA PHE A 22 -3.06 -7.45 6.61
C PHE A 22 -3.05 -8.44 7.79
N LYS A 23 -2.49 -8.09 8.95
CA LYS A 23 -2.53 -8.90 10.18
C LYS A 23 -3.38 -8.28 11.29
N GLN A 24 -4.08 -7.18 11.00
CA GLN A 24 -4.89 -6.52 12.01
C GLN A 24 -6.17 -7.31 12.25
N LEU A 25 -6.40 -7.69 13.52
CA LEU A 25 -7.64 -8.33 13.95
C LEU A 25 -8.81 -7.34 13.95
N SER A 26 -10.04 -7.85 13.91
CA SER A 26 -11.25 -7.04 14.04
C SER A 26 -11.23 -6.29 15.38
N GLN A 27 -11.62 -5.01 15.35
CA GLN A 27 -11.75 -4.21 16.57
C GLN A 27 -12.82 -4.72 17.54
N LYS A 28 -13.78 -5.51 17.02
CA LYS A 28 -14.78 -6.19 17.82
C LYS A 28 -14.26 -7.58 18.16
N SER A 29 -13.92 -7.81 19.42
CA SER A 29 -13.80 -9.15 19.97
C SER A 29 -15.19 -9.75 20.13
N LEU A 30 -15.35 -11.04 19.84
CA LEU A 30 -16.48 -11.83 20.36
C LEU A 30 -16.23 -12.04 21.85
N THR A 31 -16.46 -11.02 22.66
CA THR A 31 -16.42 -11.16 24.12
C THR A 31 -17.82 -11.38 24.65
N MET A 32 -17.92 -12.31 25.60
CA MET A 32 -19.16 -12.53 26.32
C MET A 32 -19.48 -11.30 27.19
N PRO A 33 -20.76 -10.95 27.40
CA PRO A 33 -21.12 -9.88 28.32
C PRO A 33 -20.52 -10.13 29.70
N GLY A 34 -19.63 -9.24 30.16
CA GLY A 34 -18.97 -9.34 31.47
C GLY A 34 -17.50 -9.78 31.45
N GLU A 35 -16.94 -10.18 30.31
CA GLU A 35 -15.51 -10.49 30.21
C GLU A 35 -14.67 -9.24 29.85
N ALA A 36 -13.57 -9.05 30.57
CA ALA A 36 -12.59 -8.03 30.21
C ALA A 36 -11.90 -8.42 28.89
N CYS A 37 -12.07 -7.61 27.85
CA CYS A 37 -11.32 -7.75 26.61
C CYS A 37 -9.83 -7.58 26.93
N LYS A 38 -9.06 -8.67 26.97
CA LYS A 38 -7.60 -8.59 26.87
C LYS A 38 -7.28 -8.15 25.45
N GLY A 39 -7.20 -6.83 25.24
CA GLY A 39 -6.84 -6.25 23.96
C GLY A 39 -5.40 -6.60 23.63
N ASP A 40 -5.20 -7.68 22.86
CA ASP A 40 -3.92 -7.88 22.18
C ASP A 40 -3.67 -6.67 21.29
N SER A 41 -2.49 -6.07 21.43
CA SER A 41 -2.08 -4.93 20.62
C SER A 41 -2.26 -5.26 19.13
N PHE A 42 -3.05 -4.49 18.41
CA PHE A 42 -3.28 -4.72 16.98
C PHE A 42 -1.93 -4.82 16.25
N SER A 43 -1.78 -5.85 15.42
CA SER A 43 -0.59 -5.98 14.60
C SER A 43 -0.47 -4.76 13.69
N LYS A 44 0.62 -4.00 13.86
CA LYS A 44 0.95 -2.85 13.02
C LYS A 44 1.69 -3.28 11.74
N GLU A 45 1.65 -4.56 11.40
CA GLU A 45 2.18 -5.04 10.13
C GLU A 45 1.31 -4.54 8.99
N ARG A 46 1.96 -3.84 8.06
CA ARG A 46 1.30 -3.12 6.99
C ARG A 46 2.11 -3.16 5.71
N LEU A 47 1.41 -2.93 4.61
CA LEU A 47 1.97 -2.52 3.33
C LEU A 47 1.52 -1.08 3.07
N THR A 48 2.42 -0.24 2.59
CA THR A 48 2.03 1.05 1.99
C THR A 48 1.74 0.80 0.51
N ILE A 49 0.64 1.32 -0.01
CA ILE A 49 0.26 1.18 -1.42
C ILE A 49 -0.03 2.58 -1.98
N LEU A 50 0.65 2.94 -3.06
CA LEU A 50 0.36 4.14 -3.82
C LEU A 50 -0.45 3.76 -5.06
N PHE A 51 -1.62 4.36 -5.19
CA PHE A 51 -2.46 4.27 -6.38
C PHE A 51 -2.40 5.56 -7.17
N ALA A 52 -2.45 5.47 -8.49
CA ALA A 52 -2.59 6.62 -9.35
C ALA A 52 -3.56 6.34 -10.50
N ALA A 53 -4.42 7.31 -10.79
CA ALA A 53 -5.36 7.24 -11.90
C ALA A 53 -5.56 8.61 -12.53
N ASN A 54 -5.83 8.64 -13.85
CA ASN A 54 -6.16 9.88 -14.53
C ASN A 54 -7.67 10.16 -14.56
N ALA A 55 -8.01 11.40 -14.88
CA ALA A 55 -9.41 11.83 -14.98
C ALA A 55 -10.19 11.11 -16.10
N ALA A 56 -9.50 10.49 -17.06
CA ALA A 56 -10.10 9.64 -18.10
C ALA A 56 -10.29 8.16 -17.67
N GLY A 57 -9.93 7.78 -16.45
CA GLY A 57 -10.14 6.44 -15.88
C GLY A 57 -9.00 5.43 -16.08
N LYS A 58 -7.87 5.82 -16.69
CA LYS A 58 -6.65 4.99 -16.74
C LYS A 58 -6.07 4.86 -15.33
N LYS A 59 -5.72 3.63 -14.94
CA LYS A 59 -5.04 3.33 -13.67
C LYS A 59 -3.60 2.93 -13.96
N LEU A 60 -2.65 3.45 -13.18
CA LEU A 60 -1.25 3.02 -13.24
C LEU A 60 -1.06 1.75 -12.40
N VAL A 61 0.04 1.03 -12.69
CA VAL A 61 0.46 -0.12 -11.87
C VAL A 61 0.69 0.36 -10.44
N PRO A 62 0.04 -0.24 -9.42
CA PRO A 62 0.23 0.18 -8.04
C PRO A 62 1.68 -0.03 -7.58
N LEU A 63 2.19 0.92 -6.82
CA LEU A 63 3.44 0.77 -6.09
C LEU A 63 3.14 0.23 -4.69
N VAL A 64 3.78 -0.87 -4.31
CA VAL A 64 3.63 -1.50 -3.00
C VAL A 64 4.95 -1.47 -2.26
N ILE A 65 4.93 -0.99 -1.03
CA ILE A 65 6.09 -0.89 -0.15
C ILE A 65 5.90 -1.82 1.05
N GLY A 66 6.73 -2.85 1.12
CA GLY A 66 6.82 -3.75 2.26
C GLY A 66 8.04 -3.49 3.15
N LYS A 67 8.18 -4.29 4.21
CA LYS A 67 9.36 -4.20 5.10
C LYS A 67 10.63 -4.80 4.50
N ALA A 68 10.49 -5.89 3.77
CA ALA A 68 11.60 -6.69 3.26
C ALA A 68 11.64 -6.65 1.74
N ALA A 69 12.85 -6.65 1.18
CA ALA A 69 13.08 -6.76 -0.26
C ALA A 69 12.40 -8.01 -0.84
N TYR A 70 12.57 -9.15 -0.16
CA TYR A 70 11.91 -10.41 -0.49
C TYR A 70 11.21 -10.98 0.77
N PRO A 71 9.89 -10.79 0.94
CA PRO A 71 9.17 -11.29 2.10
C PRO A 71 9.32 -12.81 2.28
N ARG A 72 9.50 -13.26 3.52
CA ARG A 72 9.57 -14.70 3.82
C ARG A 72 8.33 -15.45 3.34
N ALA A 73 7.14 -14.85 3.42
CA ALA A 73 5.90 -15.45 2.93
C ALA A 73 5.98 -15.77 1.42
N PHE A 74 6.56 -14.89 0.62
CA PHE A 74 6.73 -15.08 -0.82
C PHE A 74 7.66 -16.27 -1.11
N ARG A 75 8.74 -16.41 -0.32
CA ARG A 75 9.64 -17.56 -0.42
C ARG A 75 8.91 -18.89 -0.19
N HIS A 76 8.13 -18.99 0.88
CA HIS A 76 7.41 -20.22 1.22
C HIS A 76 6.32 -20.53 0.19
N ALA A 77 5.65 -19.50 -0.32
CA ALA A 77 4.62 -19.62 -1.35
C ALA A 77 5.18 -19.71 -2.79
N ARG A 78 6.51 -19.70 -2.96
CA ARG A 78 7.20 -19.72 -4.27
C ARG A 78 6.69 -18.62 -5.22
N VAL A 79 6.46 -17.43 -4.69
CA VAL A 79 5.99 -16.27 -5.47
C VAL A 79 7.16 -15.71 -6.28
N ASP A 80 6.93 -15.60 -7.59
CA ASP A 80 7.78 -14.88 -8.53
C ASP A 80 7.42 -13.39 -8.49
N MET A 81 8.27 -12.58 -7.87
CA MET A 81 8.03 -11.15 -7.71
C MET A 81 8.05 -10.38 -9.03
N CYS A 82 8.73 -10.89 -10.06
CA CYS A 82 8.76 -10.28 -11.38
C CYS A 82 7.43 -10.43 -12.12
N LYS A 83 6.57 -11.36 -11.69
CA LYS A 83 5.24 -11.60 -12.27
C LYS A 83 4.10 -10.94 -11.49
N LEU A 84 4.41 -10.27 -10.39
CA LEU A 84 3.38 -9.56 -9.64
C LEU A 84 2.87 -8.36 -10.46
N PRO A 85 1.55 -8.10 -10.49
CA PRO A 85 0.97 -6.96 -11.21
C PRO A 85 1.13 -5.64 -10.44
N VAL A 86 2.25 -5.49 -9.70
CA VAL A 86 2.57 -4.33 -8.88
C VAL A 86 4.07 -4.06 -8.94
N THR A 87 4.47 -2.80 -8.76
CA THR A 87 5.87 -2.45 -8.53
C THR A 87 6.16 -2.64 -7.05
N TRP A 88 7.10 -3.54 -6.72
CA TRP A 88 7.48 -3.78 -5.32
C TRP A 88 8.70 -2.95 -4.92
N LYS A 89 8.60 -2.27 -3.78
CA LYS A 89 9.70 -1.60 -3.08
C LYS A 89 9.72 -2.01 -1.61
N TYR A 90 10.81 -1.70 -0.92
CA TYR A 90 10.95 -2.04 0.48
C TYR A 90 11.61 -0.93 1.29
N ASN A 91 11.18 -0.82 2.53
CA ASN A 91 11.75 0.05 3.55
C ASN A 91 11.45 -0.61 4.91
N ASN A 92 12.38 -0.61 5.87
CA ASN A 92 12.21 -1.29 7.17
C ASN A 92 10.93 -0.87 7.93
N SER A 93 10.47 0.37 7.72
CA SER A 93 9.25 0.90 8.31
C SER A 93 7.98 0.62 7.49
N ALA A 94 8.12 0.14 6.25
CA ALA A 94 7.07 0.01 5.23
C ALA A 94 6.30 1.32 5.00
N TRP A 95 6.98 2.47 5.07
CA TRP A 95 6.46 3.78 4.67
C TRP A 95 7.08 4.22 3.34
N MET A 96 6.36 5.09 2.63
CA MET A 96 6.90 5.87 1.52
C MET A 96 8.12 6.69 1.96
N THR A 97 9.11 6.79 1.08
CA THR A 97 10.23 7.74 1.22
C THR A 97 10.31 8.63 -0.01
N ALA A 98 11.00 9.76 0.10
CA ALA A 98 11.19 10.66 -1.04
C ALA A 98 11.91 9.97 -2.20
N GLU A 99 12.91 9.12 -1.90
CA GLU A 99 13.65 8.38 -2.92
C GLU A 99 12.75 7.40 -3.67
N ILE A 100 11.91 6.64 -2.95
CA ILE A 100 10.96 5.71 -3.56
C ILE A 100 9.94 6.46 -4.41
N PHE A 101 9.42 7.59 -3.91
CA PHE A 101 8.44 8.39 -4.64
C PHE A 101 9.04 9.01 -5.91
N VAL A 102 10.24 9.58 -5.83
CA VAL A 102 10.96 10.15 -6.98
C VAL A 102 11.31 9.07 -8.00
N GLU A 103 11.67 7.87 -7.56
CA GLU A 103 11.91 6.75 -8.47
C GLU A 103 10.63 6.31 -9.19
N TRP A 104 9.49 6.29 -8.50
CA TRP A 104 8.20 5.94 -9.09
C TRP A 104 7.64 6.99 -10.06
N LEU A 105 7.94 8.27 -9.83
CA LEU A 105 7.45 9.39 -10.65
C LEU A 105 8.14 9.46 -12.03
N LYS A 106 9.33 8.88 -12.16
CA LYS A 106 10.12 8.85 -13.42
C LYS A 106 9.49 7.93 -14.47
#